data_AF-A0A2N3D604-F1
#
_entry.id   AF-A0A2N3D604-F1
#
_cell.length_a   1.000
_cell.length_b   1.000
_cell.length_c   1.000
_cell.angle_alpha   90.00
_cell.angle_beta   90.00
_cell.angle_gamma   90.00
#
_symmetry.space_group_name_H-M   'P 1'
#
loop_
_entity.id
_entity.type
_entity.pdbx_description
1 polymer ?
#
loop_
_entity_poly.entity_id
_entity_poly.type
_entity_poly.pdbx_seq_one_letter_code
_entity_poly.pdbx_strand_id
1 'polypeptide(L)'
;MPGLFEGMPIPQLDRLTGEARGAYSWRAVDMRSRDGITLQPAGDIGGSPSQAKIVRNAAGSRLVSSVRYDIVNSYLVLDLERTPGMSLNQIAAFATMHLLLDLIERAPEVSRSTSILRLFSGDDPETLPPELSRFDRLTLEGLYRIRFNNVSASQQRSRMVKHISQNEAE
;
A
#
# COMPACT_ATOMS: atom_id res chain seq x y z
N MET A 1 -20.63 13.56 3.00
CA MET A 1 -19.47 12.72 2.66
C MET A 1 -19.76 11.26 3.02
N PRO A 2 -20.63 10.52 2.29
CA PRO A 2 -20.80 9.07 2.52
C PRO A 2 -19.81 8.28 1.62
N GLY A 3 -19.14 7.27 2.17
CA GLY A 3 -18.41 6.26 1.36
C GLY A 3 -16.87 6.25 1.48
N LEU A 4 -16.23 7.30 2.01
CA LEU A 4 -14.75 7.40 2.04
C LEU A 4 -14.09 6.31 2.90
N PHE A 5 -14.78 5.89 3.96
CA PHE A 5 -14.33 4.89 4.94
C PHE A 5 -15.17 3.60 4.91
N GLU A 6 -16.02 3.43 3.90
CA GLU A 6 -16.91 2.28 3.82
C GLU A 6 -16.10 0.98 3.66
N GLY A 7 -16.33 0.01 4.54
CA GLY A 7 -15.56 -1.25 4.60
C GLY A 7 -14.21 -1.16 5.33
N MET A 8 -13.86 0.00 5.91
CA MET A 8 -12.66 0.13 6.73
C MET A 8 -12.87 -0.47 8.13
N PRO A 9 -12.00 -1.38 8.61
CA PRO A 9 -12.05 -1.86 9.99
C PRO A 9 -11.88 -0.71 11.00
N ILE A 10 -12.60 -0.77 12.14
CA ILE A 10 -12.51 0.25 13.21
C ILE A 10 -11.06 0.55 13.63
N PRO A 11 -10.16 -0.44 13.84
CA PRO A 11 -8.77 -0.14 14.18
C PRO A 11 -8.01 0.60 13.08
N GLN A 12 -8.44 0.50 11.82
CA GLN A 12 -7.85 1.27 10.72
C GLN A 12 -8.42 2.69 10.69
N LEU A 13 -9.70 2.87 11.01
CA LEU A 13 -10.30 4.19 11.16
C LEU A 13 -9.66 4.96 12.33
N ASP A 14 -9.53 4.33 13.50
CA ASP A 14 -8.91 4.93 14.68
C ASP A 14 -7.46 5.37 14.41
N ARG A 15 -6.73 4.62 13.58
CA ARG A 15 -5.37 4.97 13.15
C ARG A 15 -5.31 6.16 12.21
N LEU A 16 -6.35 6.39 11.40
CA LEU A 16 -6.46 7.59 10.56
C LEU A 16 -6.90 8.82 11.38
N THR A 17 -7.72 8.62 12.41
CA THR A 17 -8.27 9.71 13.24
C THR A 17 -7.50 9.95 14.55
N GLY A 18 -6.40 9.23 14.76
CA GLY A 18 -5.56 9.31 15.96
C GLY A 18 -4.62 10.52 15.95
N GLU A 19 -3.33 10.29 16.16
CA GLU A 19 -2.33 11.36 16.23
C GLU A 19 -2.23 12.19 14.94
N ALA A 20 -1.99 13.50 15.11
CA ALA A 20 -1.80 14.45 14.01
C ALA A 20 -0.48 14.17 13.26
N ARG A 21 -0.56 13.97 11.94
CA ARG A 21 0.56 13.65 11.05
C ARG A 21 0.57 14.58 9.85
N GLY A 22 1.75 14.76 9.24
CA GLY A 22 1.88 15.55 8.01
C GLY A 22 1.22 14.92 6.79
N ALA A 23 0.98 13.61 6.82
CA ALA A 23 0.28 12.91 5.77
C ALA A 23 -0.46 11.67 6.28
N TYR A 24 -1.57 11.35 5.60
CA TYR A 24 -2.37 10.15 5.81
C TYR A 24 -2.61 9.48 4.47
N SER A 25 -2.49 8.15 4.42
CA SER A 25 -2.80 7.39 3.21
C SER A 25 -3.48 6.08 3.53
N TRP A 26 -4.45 5.70 2.72
CA TRP A 26 -5.13 4.42 2.82
C TRP A 26 -5.64 3.98 1.45
N ARG A 27 -6.11 2.73 1.38
CA ARG A 27 -6.66 2.13 0.17
C ARG A 27 -7.96 1.42 0.46
N ALA A 28 -8.84 1.46 -0.53
CA ALA A 28 -9.94 0.52 -0.64
C ALA A 28 -9.49 -0.63 -1.54
N VAL A 29 -9.55 -1.86 -1.01
CA VAL A 29 -9.22 -3.08 -1.75
C VAL A 29 -10.43 -4.00 -1.81
N ASP A 30 -10.58 -4.71 -2.94
CA ASP A 30 -11.60 -5.73 -3.10
C ASP A 30 -10.96 -7.10 -3.34
N MET A 31 -11.40 -8.09 -2.56
CA MET A 31 -10.98 -9.47 -2.74
C MET A 31 -11.77 -10.10 -3.89
N ARG A 32 -11.03 -10.54 -4.92
CA ARG A 32 -11.57 -11.21 -6.11
C ARG A 32 -10.95 -12.58 -6.27
N SER A 33 -11.61 -13.44 -7.05
CA SER A 33 -10.97 -14.67 -7.51
C SER A 33 -9.72 -14.34 -8.32
N ARG A 34 -8.83 -15.32 -8.49
CA ARG A 34 -7.70 -15.27 -9.44
C ARG A 34 -8.09 -14.66 -10.79
N ASP A 35 -9.27 -15.02 -11.28
CA ASP A 35 -9.78 -14.67 -12.60
C ASP A 35 -10.50 -13.30 -12.61
N GLY A 36 -10.50 -12.58 -11.47
CA GLY A 36 -11.08 -11.25 -11.33
C GLY A 36 -12.57 -11.22 -11.01
N ILE A 37 -13.16 -12.35 -10.63
CA ILE A 37 -14.60 -12.45 -10.31
C ILE A 37 -14.83 -12.03 -8.86
N THR A 38 -15.84 -11.19 -8.62
CA THR A 38 -16.28 -10.82 -7.27
C THR A 38 -16.73 -12.06 -6.51
N LEU A 39 -16.16 -12.26 -5.33
CA LEU A 39 -16.52 -13.39 -4.48
C LEU A 39 -17.80 -13.07 -3.71
N GLN A 40 -18.74 -14.01 -3.73
CA GLN A 40 -19.99 -13.90 -2.99
C GLN A 40 -19.80 -14.31 -1.52
N PRO A 41 -20.57 -13.71 -0.60
CA PRO A 41 -20.65 -14.17 0.78
C PRO A 41 -21.07 -15.64 0.86
N ALA A 42 -20.63 -16.30 1.92
CA ALA A 42 -20.99 -17.69 2.23
C ALA A 42 -22.49 -17.88 2.49
N GLY A 43 -23.21 -16.79 2.73
CA GLY A 43 -24.60 -16.84 3.18
C GLY A 43 -24.63 -17.14 4.66
N ASP A 44 -25.42 -18.12 5.06
CA ASP A 44 -25.52 -18.55 6.45
C ASP A 44 -24.47 -19.63 6.78
N ILE A 45 -23.68 -19.42 7.84
CA ILE A 45 -22.80 -20.44 8.41
C ILE A 45 -23.25 -20.71 9.85
N GLY A 46 -23.86 -21.88 10.07
CA GLY A 46 -24.27 -22.32 11.40
C GLY A 46 -25.51 -21.60 11.97
N GLY A 47 -26.39 -21.08 11.13
CA GLY A 47 -27.59 -20.32 11.54
C GLY A 47 -27.33 -18.83 11.78
N SER A 48 -26.15 -18.34 11.42
CA SER A 48 -25.74 -16.93 11.50
C SER A 48 -25.28 -16.41 10.15
N PRO A 49 -25.79 -15.23 9.70
CA PRO A 49 -25.31 -14.58 8.49
C PRO A 49 -23.79 -14.36 8.53
N SER A 50 -23.10 -14.86 7.52
CA SER A 50 -21.66 -14.76 7.37
C SER A 50 -21.27 -13.94 6.15
N GLN A 51 -20.39 -12.97 6.39
CA GLN A 51 -19.77 -12.15 5.34
C GLN A 51 -18.50 -12.80 4.77
N ALA A 52 -18.15 -14.02 5.19
CA ALA A 52 -16.98 -14.73 4.68
C ALA A 52 -17.14 -14.98 3.16
N LYS A 53 -16.16 -14.57 2.37
CA LYS A 53 -16.16 -14.75 0.91
C LYS A 53 -15.75 -16.18 0.54
N ILE A 54 -16.50 -16.87 -0.31
CA ILE A 54 -16.19 -18.24 -0.77
C ILE A 54 -15.52 -18.22 -2.15
N VAL A 55 -14.44 -18.99 -2.27
CA VAL A 55 -13.75 -19.24 -3.54
C VAL A 55 -14.10 -20.63 -4.02
N ARG A 56 -14.98 -20.74 -5.01
CA ARG A 56 -15.46 -22.05 -5.51
C ARG A 56 -14.44 -22.76 -6.42
N ASN A 57 -13.54 -22.00 -7.06
CA ASN A 57 -12.52 -22.52 -7.97
C ASN A 57 -11.12 -22.38 -7.36
N ALA A 58 -10.92 -22.96 -6.17
CA ALA A 58 -9.62 -22.90 -5.51
C ALA A 58 -8.57 -23.71 -6.27
N ALA A 59 -7.43 -23.11 -6.56
CA ALA A 59 -6.26 -23.80 -7.09
C ALA A 59 -5.51 -24.49 -5.95
N GLY A 60 -5.30 -25.81 -6.03
CA GLY A 60 -4.45 -26.57 -5.12
C GLY A 60 -2.96 -26.35 -5.35
N SER A 61 -2.50 -25.09 -5.35
CA SER A 61 -1.11 -24.73 -5.67
C SER A 61 -0.47 -23.86 -4.59
N ARG A 62 0.84 -24.06 -4.39
CA ARG A 62 1.69 -23.19 -3.56
C ARG A 62 2.30 -22.02 -4.35
N LEU A 63 2.20 -22.07 -5.67
CA LEU A 63 2.81 -21.07 -6.56
C LEU A 63 1.83 -19.97 -6.96
N VAL A 64 0.52 -20.23 -6.88
CA VAL A 64 -0.53 -19.29 -7.22
C VAL A 64 -1.58 -19.23 -6.12
N SER A 65 -2.06 -18.03 -5.84
CA SER A 65 -3.19 -17.78 -4.96
C SER A 65 -4.50 -17.97 -5.72
N SER A 66 -5.51 -18.49 -5.03
CA SER A 66 -6.88 -18.62 -5.58
C SER A 66 -7.64 -17.28 -5.56
N VAL A 67 -7.13 -16.32 -4.81
CA VAL A 67 -7.67 -14.96 -4.68
C VAL A 67 -6.60 -13.93 -4.95
N ARG A 68 -7.03 -12.73 -5.35
CA ARG A 68 -6.20 -11.54 -5.43
C ARG A 68 -6.94 -10.37 -4.79
N TYR A 69 -6.19 -9.38 -4.34
CA TYR A 69 -6.73 -8.12 -3.84
C TYR A 69 -6.51 -7.06 -4.91
N ASP A 70 -7.60 -6.52 -5.45
CA ASP A 70 -7.56 -5.44 -6.42
C ASP A 70 -7.68 -4.11 -5.66
N ILE A 71 -6.75 -3.18 -5.90
CA ILE A 71 -6.87 -1.80 -5.40
C ILE A 71 -7.98 -1.12 -6.20
N VAL A 72 -9.03 -0.69 -5.52
CA VAL A 72 -10.15 0.03 -6.12
C VAL A 72 -9.86 1.52 -6.10
N ASN A 73 -9.45 2.04 -4.94
CA ASN A 73 -9.10 3.45 -4.75
C ASN A 73 -7.87 3.57 -3.85
N SER A 74 -7.02 4.56 -4.14
CA SER A 74 -5.93 5.00 -3.26
C SER A 74 -6.16 6.45 -2.87
N TYR A 75 -5.99 6.76 -1.59
CA TYR A 75 -6.17 8.11 -1.05
C TYR A 75 -4.88 8.57 -0.37
N LEU A 76 -4.59 9.86 -0.56
CA LEU A 76 -3.55 10.58 0.14
C LEU A 76 -4.10 11.92 0.58
N VAL A 77 -3.99 12.21 1.86
CA VAL A 77 -4.34 13.49 2.47
C VAL A 77 -3.06 14.08 3.04
N LEU A 78 -2.77 15.33 2.69
CA LEU A 78 -1.61 16.08 3.15
C LEU A 78 -2.08 17.23 4.03
N ASP A 79 -1.39 17.42 5.14
CA ASP A 79 -1.56 18.61 5.98
C ASP A 79 -0.87 19.80 5.31
N LEU A 80 -1.67 20.73 4.79
CA LEU A 80 -1.18 21.88 4.05
C LEU A 80 -0.25 22.76 4.89
N GLU A 81 -0.49 22.87 6.20
CA GLU A 81 0.32 23.69 7.11
C GLU A 81 1.75 23.13 7.28
N ARG A 82 1.95 21.86 6.93
CA ARG A 82 3.26 21.16 7.00
C ARG A 82 3.95 21.00 5.65
N THR A 83 3.39 21.56 4.58
CA THR A 83 4.01 21.60 3.24
C THR A 83 4.89 22.83 2.92
N PRO A 84 4.87 23.96 3.66
CA PRO A 84 5.74 25.09 3.33
C PRO A 84 7.21 24.70 3.23
N GLY A 85 7.89 25.21 2.21
CA GLY A 85 9.30 24.89 1.93
C GLY A 85 9.52 23.60 1.13
N MET A 86 8.52 22.72 0.99
CA MET A 86 8.60 21.55 0.13
C MET A 86 8.39 21.93 -1.34
N SER A 87 9.22 21.39 -2.22
CA SER A 87 9.04 21.53 -3.66
C SER A 87 7.89 20.65 -4.17
N LEU A 88 7.28 21.05 -5.29
CA LEU A 88 6.26 20.23 -5.96
C LEU A 88 6.79 18.83 -6.32
N ASN A 89 8.08 18.73 -6.68
CA ASN A 89 8.71 17.45 -7.00
C ASN A 89 8.75 16.52 -5.78
N GLN A 90 9.09 17.04 -4.60
CA GLN A 90 9.10 16.27 -3.36
C GLN A 90 7.70 15.74 -3.03
N ILE A 91 6.69 16.61 -3.11
CA ILE A 91 5.29 16.23 -2.85
C ILE A 91 4.83 15.17 -3.86
N ALA A 92 5.17 15.32 -5.15
CA ALA A 92 4.80 14.36 -6.19
C ALA A 92 5.50 13.00 -5.99
N ALA A 93 6.78 12.99 -5.63
CA ALA A 93 7.54 11.77 -5.35
C ALA A 93 6.98 11.06 -4.11
N PHE A 94 6.69 11.78 -3.03
CA PHE A 94 6.04 11.26 -1.84
C PHE A 94 4.68 10.67 -2.16
N ALA A 95 3.86 11.41 -2.90
CA ALA A 95 2.52 10.98 -3.30
C ALA A 95 2.57 9.72 -4.16
N THR A 96 3.54 9.62 -5.07
CA THR A 96 3.75 8.43 -5.90
C THR A 96 3.94 7.19 -5.03
N MET A 97 4.82 7.26 -4.02
CA MET A 97 5.03 6.13 -3.11
C MET A 97 3.77 5.77 -2.33
N HIS A 98 3.09 6.77 -1.76
CA HIS A 98 1.89 6.56 -0.96
C HIS A 98 0.68 6.06 -1.76
N LEU A 99 0.54 6.44 -3.03
CA LEU A 99 -0.58 6.03 -3.88
C LEU A 99 -0.35 4.67 -4.53
N LEU A 100 0.89 4.32 -4.85
CA LEU A 100 1.22 3.08 -5.56
C LEU A 100 1.56 1.90 -4.65
N LEU A 101 2.14 2.13 -3.46
CA LEU A 101 2.59 1.06 -2.55
C LEU A 101 1.69 0.85 -1.34
N ASP A 102 1.34 -0.40 -1.03
CA ASP A 102 0.69 -0.75 0.24
C ASP A 102 1.66 -0.63 1.43
N LEU A 103 1.70 0.56 2.03
CA LEU A 103 2.62 0.93 3.10
C LEU A 103 2.00 0.66 4.46
N ILE A 104 2.81 0.12 5.36
CA ILE A 104 2.48 0.15 6.78
C ILE A 104 2.60 1.59 7.30
N GLU A 105 1.83 1.89 8.33
CA GLU A 105 1.81 3.19 8.99
C GLU A 105 3.20 3.67 9.43
N ARG A 106 4.03 2.74 9.93
CA ARG A 106 5.38 3.02 10.38
C ARG A 106 6.43 3.12 9.26
N ALA A 107 5.99 3.16 8.00
CA ALA A 107 6.89 3.16 6.84
C ALA A 107 7.86 4.35 6.84
N PRO A 108 7.45 5.60 7.14
CA PRO A 108 8.39 6.73 7.24
C PRO A 108 9.52 6.45 8.24
N GLU A 109 9.21 5.94 9.42
CA GLU A 109 10.16 5.73 10.52
C GLU A 109 11.17 4.63 10.22
N VAL A 110 10.73 3.55 9.56
CA VAL A 110 11.58 2.39 9.23
C VAL A 110 12.23 2.47 7.84
N SER A 111 11.87 3.47 7.03
CA SER A 111 12.49 3.71 5.73
C SER A 111 13.91 4.27 5.86
N ARG A 112 14.67 4.21 4.77
CA ARG A 112 16.02 4.79 4.71
C ARG A 112 15.95 6.30 4.90
N SER A 113 16.98 6.89 5.53
CA SER A 113 17.08 8.34 5.71
C SER A 113 16.95 9.13 4.40
N THR A 114 17.38 8.54 3.28
CA THR A 114 17.30 9.12 1.95
C THR A 114 15.95 8.92 1.26
N SER A 115 15.07 8.07 1.78
CA SER A 115 13.79 7.73 1.14
C SER A 115 12.82 8.89 1.21
N ILE A 116 12.13 9.18 0.10
CA ILE A 116 11.11 10.23 0.06
C ILE A 116 9.99 10.01 1.08
N LEU A 117 9.77 8.77 1.55
CA LEU A 117 8.79 8.45 2.60
C LEU A 117 9.01 9.24 3.90
N ARG A 118 10.21 9.78 4.11
CA ARG A 118 10.56 10.61 5.28
C ARG A 118 10.22 12.09 5.12
N LEU A 119 9.55 12.49 4.03
CA LEU A 119 9.27 13.90 3.72
C LEU A 119 8.59 14.63 4.90
N PHE A 120 7.69 13.97 5.64
CA PHE A 120 7.01 14.59 6.79
C PHE A 120 7.63 14.21 8.16
N SER A 121 8.83 13.64 8.17
CA SER A 121 9.51 13.19 9.39
C SER A 121 10.56 14.15 9.93
N GLY A 122 10.91 15.21 9.20
CA GLY A 122 11.90 16.22 9.60
C GLY A 122 11.29 17.61 9.66
N ASP A 123 11.88 18.47 10.48
CA ASP A 123 11.43 19.86 10.67
C ASP A 123 12.08 20.84 9.68
N ASP A 124 13.17 20.43 9.02
CA ASP A 124 13.92 21.27 8.07
C ASP A 124 13.75 20.79 6.62
N PRO A 125 13.01 21.53 5.77
CA PRO A 125 12.78 21.19 4.37
C PRO A 125 14.04 21.00 3.52
N GLU A 126 15.16 21.66 3.84
CA GLU A 126 16.41 21.55 3.08
C GLU A 126 17.14 20.22 3.34
N THR A 127 16.85 19.58 4.46
CA THR A 127 17.40 18.26 4.81
C THR A 127 16.55 17.10 4.29
N LEU A 128 15.38 17.40 3.73
CA LEU A 128 14.46 16.39 3.21
C LEU A 128 14.92 15.87 1.85
N PRO A 129 14.63 14.60 1.52
CA PRO A 129 14.95 14.03 0.22
C PRO A 129 14.35 14.88 -0.92
N PRO A 130 15.13 15.30 -1.93
CA PRO A 130 14.65 16.19 -2.98
C PRO A 130 13.82 15.48 -4.06
N GLU A 131 13.94 14.15 -4.14
CA GLU A 131 13.28 13.29 -5.14
C GLU A 131 13.21 11.84 -4.65
N LEU A 132 12.64 10.95 -5.48
CA LEU A 132 12.72 9.50 -5.25
C LEU A 132 14.18 9.08 -5.13
N SER A 133 14.54 8.51 -3.99
CA SER A 133 15.85 7.90 -3.81
C SER A 133 15.99 6.67 -4.70
N ARG A 134 17.23 6.19 -4.83
CA ARG A 134 17.49 4.92 -5.50
C ARG A 134 16.68 3.77 -4.90
N PHE A 135 16.59 3.70 -3.57
CA PHE A 135 15.81 2.68 -2.89
C PHE A 135 14.31 2.77 -3.25
N ASP A 136 13.76 3.98 -3.33
CA ASP A 136 12.36 4.20 -3.70
C ASP A 136 12.09 3.74 -5.13
N ARG A 137 12.97 4.10 -6.07
CA ARG A 137 12.90 3.68 -7.48
C ARG A 137 12.95 2.15 -7.61
N LEU A 138 13.93 1.51 -6.98
CA LEU A 138 14.06 0.05 -6.99
C LEU A 138 12.86 -0.65 -6.33
N THR A 139 12.24 -0.04 -5.33
CA THR A 139 11.02 -0.56 -4.70
C THR A 139 9.84 -0.54 -5.69
N LEU A 140 9.63 0.57 -6.39
CA LEU A 140 8.59 0.69 -7.42
C LEU A 140 8.86 -0.26 -8.59
N GLU A 141 10.08 -0.30 -9.10
CA GLU A 141 10.48 -1.23 -10.16
C GLU A 141 10.23 -2.68 -9.75
N GLY A 142 10.66 -3.06 -8.54
CA GLY A 142 10.46 -4.41 -8.00
C GLY A 142 8.99 -4.79 -7.92
N LEU A 143 8.13 -3.84 -7.52
CA LEU A 143 6.69 -4.05 -7.46
C LEU A 143 6.09 -4.27 -8.86
N TYR A 144 6.38 -3.37 -9.80
CA TYR A 144 5.76 -3.36 -11.12
C TYR A 144 6.42 -4.32 -12.13
N ARG A 145 7.56 -4.91 -11.80
CA ARG A 145 8.17 -5.99 -12.60
C ARG A 145 7.34 -7.28 -12.56
N ILE A 146 6.50 -7.47 -11.54
CA ILE A 146 5.69 -8.67 -11.37
C ILE A 146 4.50 -8.61 -12.33
N ARG A 147 4.56 -9.41 -13.40
CA ARG A 147 3.51 -9.48 -14.44
C ARG A 147 2.23 -10.22 -14.01
N PHE A 148 2.31 -11.03 -12.94
CA PHE A 148 1.19 -11.85 -12.47
C PHE A 148 0.64 -11.31 -11.15
N ASN A 149 -0.66 -11.03 -11.10
CA ASN A 149 -1.35 -10.49 -9.92
C ASN A 149 -1.91 -11.58 -8.97
N ASN A 150 -1.63 -12.85 -9.25
CA ASN A 150 -2.10 -14.00 -8.47
C ASN A 150 -0.98 -14.68 -7.66
N VAL A 151 0.10 -13.97 -7.36
CA VAL A 151 1.16 -14.46 -6.44
C VAL A 151 0.79 -14.15 -4.99
N SER A 152 1.27 -14.98 -4.06
CA SER A 152 1.10 -14.65 -2.65
C SER A 152 1.85 -13.38 -2.26
N ALA A 153 1.36 -12.64 -1.25
CA ALA A 153 2.03 -11.45 -0.74
C ALA A 153 3.47 -11.73 -0.27
N SER A 154 3.72 -12.93 0.30
CA SER A 154 5.06 -13.36 0.69
C SER A 154 5.99 -13.50 -0.53
N GLN A 155 5.53 -14.18 -1.59
CA GLN A 155 6.31 -14.33 -2.83
C GLN A 155 6.57 -12.98 -3.51
N GLN A 156 5.57 -12.09 -3.53
CA GLN A 156 5.72 -10.73 -4.06
C GLN A 156 6.81 -9.97 -3.32
N ARG A 157 6.77 -9.94 -1.98
CA ARG A 157 7.80 -9.30 -1.16
C ARG A 157 9.19 -9.91 -1.40
N SER A 158 9.32 -11.24 -1.41
CA SER A 158 10.62 -11.88 -1.65
C SER A 158 11.21 -11.53 -3.02
N ARG A 159 10.37 -11.38 -4.05
CA ARG A 159 10.82 -10.95 -5.39
C ARG A 159 11.25 -9.49 -5.42
N MET A 160 10.52 -8.61 -4.73
CA MET A 160 10.91 -7.20 -4.58
C MET A 160 12.25 -7.09 -3.84
N VAL A 161 12.40 -7.77 -2.71
CA VAL A 161 13.67 -7.80 -1.94
C VAL A 161 14.81 -8.29 -2.82
N LYS A 162 14.63 -9.39 -3.56
CA LYS A 162 15.64 -9.89 -4.48
C LYS A 162 16.03 -8.85 -5.54
N HIS A 163 15.06 -8.15 -6.12
CA HIS A 163 15.32 -7.08 -7.11
C HIS A 163 16.14 -5.95 -6.49
N ILE A 164 15.72 -5.46 -5.32
CA ILE A 164 16.42 -4.39 -4.60
C ILE A 164 17.86 -4.83 -4.29
N SER A 165 18.06 -6.00 -3.66
CA SER A 165 19.39 -6.47 -3.28
C SER A 165 20.34 -6.68 -4.46
N GLN A 166 19.83 -7.10 -5.62
CA GLN A 166 20.65 -7.31 -6.82
C GLN A 166 21.11 -5.99 -7.43
N ASN A 167 20.22 -5.00 -7.47
CA ASN A 167 20.51 -3.73 -8.14
C ASN A 167 21.10 -2.70 -7.17
N GLU A 168 21.08 -2.91 -5.85
CA GLU A 168 21.69 -1.97 -4.91
C GLU A 168 23.23 -2.01 -4.87
N ALA A 169 23.83 -3.11 -5.32
CA ALA A 169 25.29 -3.30 -5.32
C ALA A 169 26.00 -2.69 -6.54
N GLU A 170 25.24 -2.30 -7.56
CA GLU A 170 25.71 -1.58 -8.76
C GLU A 170 25.77 -0.07 -8.51
#